data_AF-A0A7V9IC59-F1
#
_entry.id   AF-A0A7V9IC59-F1
#
_cell.length_a   1.000
_cell.length_b   1.000
_cell.length_c   1.000
_cell.angle_alpha   90.00
_cell.angle_beta   90.00
_cell.angle_gamma   90.00
#
_symmetry.space_group_name_H-M   'P 1'
#
loop_
_entity.id
_entity.type
_entity.pdbx_description
1 polymer ?
#
loop_
_entity_poly.entity_id
_entity_poly.type
_entity_poly.pdbx_seq_one_letter_code
_entity_poly.pdbx_strand_id
1 'polypeptide(L)' 'GVGFTVSLFITGLAFDQSTLETESKLGVMIGSVIAATIGALLLRNTARRSSPL' A
#
# COMPACT_ATOMS: atom_id res chain seq x y z
N GLY A 1 1.98 -0.47 1.64
CA GLY A 1 2.45 0.89 2.00
C GLY A 1 2.19 1.15 3.48
N VAL A 2 2.94 2.03 4.12
CA VAL A 2 2.89 2.26 5.58
C VAL A 2 1.50 2.68 6.09
N GLY A 3 0.65 3.24 5.22
CA GLY A 3 -0.73 3.63 5.53
C GLY A 3 -1.80 2.54 5.39
N PHE A 4 -1.45 1.27 5.14
CA PHE A 4 -2.41 0.19 4.87
C PHE A 4 -3.55 0.10 5.91
N THR A 5 -3.20 0.11 7.20
CA THR A 5 -4.17 0.00 8.30
C THR A 5 -5.10 1.22 8.37
N VAL A 6 -4.58 2.43 8.11
CA VAL A 6 -5.39 3.66 8.08
C VAL A 6 -6.34 3.66 6.89
N SER A 7 -5.87 3.20 5.72
CA SER A 7 -6.71 3.06 4.53
C SER A 7 -7.86 2.08 4.74
N LEU A 8 -7.62 0.92 5.37
CA LEU A 8 -8.70 -0.03 5.72
C LEU A 8 -9.72 0.56 6.70
N PHE A 9 -9.25 1.35 7.67
CA PHE A 9 -10.13 2.05 8.61
C PHE A 9 -11.03 3.07 7.89
N ILE A 10 -10.46 3.88 6.99
CA ILE A 10 -11.24 4.83 6.20
C ILE A 10 -12.23 4.11 5.27
N THR A 11 -11.84 3.00 4.64
CA THR A 11 -12.74 2.20 3.81
C THR A 11 -13.97 1.72 4.60
N GLY A 12 -13.79 1.28 5.85
CA GLY A 12 -14.91 0.88 6.71
C GLY A 12 -15.79 2.04 7.18
N LEU A 13 -15.27 3.27 7.25
CA LEU A 13 -16.07 4.47 7.55
C LEU A 13 -16.78 5.06 6.33
N ALA A 14 -16.22 4.84 5.13
CA ALA A 14 -16.69 5.47 3.90
C ALA A 14 -17.84 4.72 3.22
N PHE A 15 -18.02 3.42 3.49
CA PHE A 15 -19.01 2.59 2.82
C PHE A 15 -19.87 1.82 3.84
N ASP A 16 -21.18 2.11 3.83
CA ASP A 16 -22.19 1.46 4.69
C ASP A 16 -22.81 0.20 4.02
N GLN A 17 -22.64 0.05 2.70
CA GLN A 17 -23.05 -1.14 1.95
C GLN A 17 -21.91 -2.16 1.84
N SER A 18 -22.11 -3.35 2.42
CA SER A 18 -21.12 -4.43 2.54
C SER A 18 -20.46 -4.87 1.22
N THR A 19 -21.17 -4.73 0.10
CA THR A 19 -20.65 -5.09 -1.23
C THR A 19 -19.55 -4.13 -1.70
N LEU A 20 -19.71 -2.81 -1.48
CA LEU A 20 -18.72 -1.80 -1.89
C LEU A 20 -17.49 -1.79 -0.97
N GLU A 21 -17.69 -2.15 0.30
CA GLU A 21 -16.61 -2.29 1.28
C GLU A 21 -15.62 -3.40 0.90
N THR A 22 -16.13 -4.54 0.42
CA THR A 22 -15.32 -5.70 0.02
C THR A 22 -14.42 -5.38 -1.17
N GLU A 23 -14.97 -4.76 -2.21
CA GLU A 23 -14.22 -4.32 -3.39
C GLU A 23 -13.16 -3.26 -3.04
N SER A 24 -13.52 -2.32 -2.16
CA SER A 24 -12.61 -1.25 -1.74
C SER A 24 -11.43 -1.79 -0.91
N LYS A 25 -11.67 -2.75 -0.02
CA LYS A 25 -10.61 -3.45 0.74
C LYS A 25 -9.64 -4.16 -0.21
N LEU A 26 -10.16 -4.79 -1.27
CA LEU A 26 -9.35 -5.43 -2.30
C LEU A 26 -8.45 -4.40 -3.03
N GLY A 27 -9.02 -3.24 -3.38
CA GLY A 27 -8.27 -2.14 -3.98
C GLY A 27 -7.14 -1.61 -3.08
N VAL A 28 -7.41 -1.42 -1.78
CA VAL A 28 -6.41 -1.00 -0.79
C VAL A 28 -5.27 -2.01 -0.66
N MET A 29 -5.58 -3.31 -0.74
CA MET A 29 -4.58 -4.39 -0.69
C MET A 29 -3.67 -4.35 -1.91
N ILE A 30 -4.24 -4.30 -3.11
CA ILE A 30 -3.49 -4.25 -4.37
C ILE A 30 -2.62 -2.99 -4.43
N GLY A 31 -3.20 -1.81 -4.15
CA GLY A 31 -2.46 -0.55 -4.12
C GLY A 31 -1.31 -0.56 -3.11
N SER A 32 -1.52 -1.18 -1.93
CA SER A 32 -0.48 -1.32 -0.90
C SER A 32 0.69 -2.20 -1.33
N VAL A 33 0.43 -3.30 -2.06
CA VAL A 33 1.45 -4.19 -2.61
C VAL A 33 2.25 -3.49 -3.69
N ILE A 34 1.58 -2.76 -4.60
CA ILE A 34 2.23 -1.98 -5.65
C ILE A 34 3.15 -0.92 -5.02
N ALA A 35 2.63 -0.14 -4.06
CA ALA A 35 3.41 0.89 -3.38
C ALA A 35 4.61 0.30 -2.61
N ALA A 36 4.44 -0.86 -1.95
CA ALA A 36 5.54 -1.53 -1.25
C ALA A 36 6.61 -2.02 -2.22
N THR A 37 6.20 -2.61 -3.34
CA THR A 37 7.11 -3.10 -4.38
C THR A 37 7.92 -1.96 -4.99
N ILE A 38 7.25 -0.86 -5.38
CA ILE A 38 7.91 0.32 -5.94
C ILE A 38 8.87 0.93 -4.92
N GLY A 39 8.42 1.13 -3.67
CA GLY A 39 9.27 1.65 -2.61
C GLY A 39 10.50 0.78 -2.36
N ALA A 40 10.34 -0.55 -2.33
CA ALA A 40 11.44 -1.49 -2.17
C ALA A 40 12.42 -1.47 -3.36
N LEU A 41 11.91 -1.37 -4.60
CA LEU A 41 12.75 -1.26 -5.79
C LEU A 41 13.56 0.04 -5.80
N LEU A 42 12.93 1.16 -5.46
CA LEU A 42 13.59 2.46 -5.32
C LEU A 42 14.67 2.40 -4.23
N LEU A 43 14.33 1.87 -3.05
CA LEU A 43 15.27 1.75 -1.94
C LEU A 43 16.45 0.85 -2.30
N ARG A 44 16.20 -0.28 -2.98
CA ARG A 44 17.23 -1.20 -3.45
C ARG A 44 18.15 -0.55 -4.49
N ASN A 45 17.62 0.26 -5.39
CA ASN A 45 18.42 0.95 -6.40
C ASN A 45 19.31 2.04 -5.78
N THR A 46 18.79 2.77 -4.80
CA THR A 46 19.55 3.78 -4.05
C THR A 46 20.59 3.14 -3.11
N ALA A 47 20.24 2.04 -2.44
CA ALA A 47 21.16 1.29 -1.58
C ALA A 47 22.35 0.73 -2.37
N ARG A 48 22.13 0.23 -3.60
CA ARG A 48 23.22 -0.20 -4.49
C ARG A 48 24.19 0.91 -4.89
N ARG A 49 23.73 2.17 -4.97
CA ARG A 49 24.61 3.33 -5.20
C ARG A 49 25.40 3.73 -3.96
N SER A 50 24.97 3.26 -2.78
CA SER A 50 25.51 3.69 -1.51
C SER A 50 26.57 2.74 -0.95
N SER A 51 27.05 1.75 -1.71
CA SER A 51 28.26 1.00 -1.33
C SER A 51 29.44 1.97 -1.31
N PRO A 52 29.92 2.42 -0.13
CA PRO A 52 31.18 3.10 -0.05
C PRO A 52 32.27 2.04 -0.21
N LEU A 53 33.40 2.46 -0.78
CA LEU A 53 34.61 1.67 -0.97
C LEU A 53 35.10 1.02 0.34
#